data_AF-A0A1X0ZM45-F1
#
_entry.id   AF-A0A1X0ZM45-F1
#
_cell.length_a   1.000
_cell.length_b   1.000
_cell.length_c   1.000
_cell.angle_alpha   90.00
_cell.angle_beta   90.00
_cell.angle_gamma   90.00
#
_symmetry.space_group_name_H-M   'P 1'
#
loop_
_entity.id
_entity.type
_entity.pdbx_description
1 polymer ?
#
loop_
_entity_poly.entity_id
_entity_poly.type
_entity_poly.pdbx_seq_one_letter_code
_entity_poly.pdbx_strand_id
1 'polypeptide(L)'
;MSKTCIAAILNRLKLIAGCTTDIELARTLGISPQTLSSWKVRGSIPYSLCVALAEQHDLSLDWLLLGDGNQARTPAAPQAETSMSGWEADLLVQLKELSDLDLQTIRATVQDKLRIYQLERRLEELASRPDSH
;
A
#
# COMPACT_ATOMS: atom_id res chain seq x y z
N MET A 1 9.51 13.80 -7.70
CA MET A 1 9.22 14.52 -6.43
C MET A 1 7.73 14.80 -6.39
N SER A 2 6.93 13.77 -6.11
CA SER A 2 5.47 13.79 -6.15
C SER A 2 4.95 14.73 -5.04
N LYS A 3 4.15 15.72 -5.44
CA LYS A 3 3.67 16.79 -4.58
C LYS A 3 2.64 16.27 -3.57
N THR A 4 3.11 15.81 -2.41
CA THR A 4 2.27 15.61 -1.20
C THR A 4 1.93 16.97 -0.57
N CYS A 5 1.31 17.86 -1.35
CA CYS A 5 0.95 19.19 -0.85
C CYS A 5 -0.22 19.07 0.11
N ILE A 6 -0.07 19.60 1.33
CA ILE A 6 -1.13 19.68 2.33
C ILE A 6 -2.46 20.23 1.78
N ALA A 7 -2.38 21.17 0.83
CA ALA A 7 -3.54 21.72 0.16
C ALA A 7 -4.37 20.65 -0.57
N ALA A 8 -3.74 19.64 -1.18
CA ALA A 8 -4.42 18.53 -1.84
C ALA A 8 -5.16 17.65 -0.82
N ILE A 9 -4.52 17.34 0.31
CA ILE A 9 -5.12 16.56 1.40
C ILE A 9 -6.34 17.30 1.97
N LEU A 10 -6.20 18.60 2.25
CA LEU A 10 -7.31 19.42 2.76
C LEU A 10 -8.45 19.54 1.76
N ASN A 11 -8.17 19.61 0.46
CA ASN A 11 -9.21 19.62 -0.57
C ASN A 11 -9.96 18.28 -0.61
N ARG A 12 -9.27 17.14 -0.50
CA ARG A 12 -9.91 15.82 -0.38
C ARG A 12 -10.80 15.73 0.85
N LEU A 13 -10.32 16.20 2.00
CA LEU A 13 -11.12 16.25 3.24
C LEU A 13 -12.37 17.12 3.09
N LYS A 14 -12.25 18.27 2.44
CA LYS A 14 -13.40 19.15 2.14
C LYS A 14 -14.44 18.47 1.27
N LEU A 15 -14.02 17.77 0.22
CA LEU A 15 -14.93 17.03 -0.67
C LEU A 15 -15.73 15.97 0.10
N ILE A 16 -15.08 15.23 0.99
CA ILE A 16 -15.75 14.19 1.78
C ILE A 16 -16.67 14.78 2.85
N ALA A 17 -16.20 15.83 3.53
CA ALA A 17 -16.98 16.49 4.57
C ALA A 17 -18.11 17.37 4.01
N GLY A 18 -18.24 17.49 2.68
CA GLY A 18 -19.21 18.40 2.04
C GLY A 18 -18.99 19.87 2.39
N CYS A 19 -17.78 20.24 2.81
CA CYS A 19 -17.43 21.57 3.28
C CYS A 19 -16.76 22.37 2.16
N THR A 20 -17.11 23.65 2.02
CA THR A 20 -16.45 24.51 1.03
C THR A 20 -15.34 25.34 1.67
N THR A 21 -15.52 25.68 2.94
CA THR A 21 -14.60 26.55 3.68
C THR A 21 -13.70 25.78 4.64
N ASP A 22 -12.52 26.34 4.90
CA ASP A 22 -11.61 25.84 5.93
C ASP A 22 -12.21 25.90 7.34
N ILE A 23 -13.10 26.88 7.56
CA ILE A 23 -13.76 27.11 8.84
C ILE A 23 -14.78 26.00 9.11
N GLU A 24 -15.58 25.63 8.11
CA GLU A 24 -16.49 24.49 8.19
C GLU A 24 -15.73 23.20 8.43
N LEU A 25 -14.66 22.95 7.66
CA LEU A 25 -13.83 21.77 7.86
C LEU A 25 -13.26 21.73 9.29
N ALA A 26 -12.71 22.84 9.79
CA ALA A 26 -12.19 22.90 11.16
C ALA A 26 -13.26 22.57 12.22
N ARG A 27 -14.50 23.06 12.03
CA ARG A 27 -15.63 22.73 12.91
C ARG A 27 -16.01 21.26 12.84
N THR A 28 -16.10 20.69 11.64
CA THR A 28 -16.40 19.27 11.42
C THR A 28 -15.33 18.37 12.05
N LEU A 29 -14.07 18.81 12.01
CA LEU A 29 -12.94 18.13 12.62
C LEU A 29 -12.78 18.37 14.14
N GLY A 30 -13.61 19.25 14.74
CA GLY A 30 -13.51 19.60 16.16
C GLY A 30 -12.24 20.39 16.54
N ILE A 31 -11.61 21.08 15.58
CA ILE A 31 -10.39 21.86 15.78
C ILE A 31 -10.63 23.36 15.58
N SER A 32 -9.72 24.20 16.10
CA SER A 32 -9.79 25.63 15.84
C SER A 32 -9.37 25.96 14.39
N PRO A 33 -9.98 26.97 13.73
CA PRO A 33 -9.55 27.45 12.42
C PRO A 33 -8.07 27.91 12.41
N GLN A 34 -7.58 28.38 13.56
CA GLN A 34 -6.18 28.78 13.75
C GLN A 34 -5.25 27.57 13.65
N THR A 35 -5.64 26.43 14.23
CA THR A 35 -4.89 25.16 14.15
C THR A 35 -4.76 24.71 12.70
N LEU A 36 -5.86 24.75 11.94
CA LEU A 36 -5.86 24.37 10.52
C LEU A 36 -5.01 25.31 9.66
N SER A 37 -5.07 26.63 9.93
CA SER A 37 -4.19 27.62 9.30
C SER A 37 -2.71 27.34 9.61
N SER A 38 -2.41 26.97 10.87
CA SER A 38 -1.07 26.62 11.32
C SER A 38 -0.51 25.39 10.60
N TRP A 39 -1.33 24.37 10.32
CA TRP A 39 -0.91 23.21 9.51
C TRP A 39 -0.57 23.60 8.08
N LYS A 40 -1.39 24.45 7.44
CA LYS A 40 -1.12 24.96 6.08
C LYS A 40 0.23 25.66 6.00
N VAL A 41 0.53 26.53 6.97
CA VAL A 41 1.81 27.25 7.05
C VAL A 41 2.97 26.30 7.27
N ARG A 42 2.81 25.29 8.14
CA ARG A 42 3.84 24.27 8.39
C ARG A 42 3.99 23.24 7.28
N GLY A 43 3.04 23.17 6.35
CA GLY A 43 3.02 22.16 5.29
C GLY A 43 2.79 20.73 5.80
N SER A 44 2.27 20.54 7.02
CA SER A 44 2.14 19.22 7.65
C SER A 44 0.86 19.09 8.47
N ILE A 45 0.19 17.94 8.36
CA ILE A 45 -1.00 17.55 9.13
C ILE A 45 -0.60 16.43 10.10
N PRO A 46 -1.11 16.42 11.34
CA PRO A 46 -0.92 15.30 12.26
C PRO A 46 -1.47 13.99 11.66
N TYR A 47 -0.61 12.98 11.53
CA TYR A 47 -1.00 11.68 11.00
C TYR A 47 -2.10 11.02 11.83
N SER A 48 -2.08 11.19 13.16
CA SER A 48 -3.11 10.68 14.05
C SER A 48 -4.52 11.16 13.67
N LEU A 49 -4.63 12.41 13.21
CA LEU A 49 -5.88 12.99 12.77
C LEU A 49 -6.31 12.43 11.40
N CYS A 50 -5.37 12.23 10.49
CA CYS A 50 -5.66 11.57 9.21
C CYS A 50 -6.18 10.15 9.41
N VAL A 51 -5.59 9.38 10.32
CA VAL A 51 -6.03 8.02 10.66
C VAL A 51 -7.42 8.04 11.28
N ALA A 52 -7.66 8.89 12.28
CA ALA A 52 -8.97 8.99 12.93
C ALA A 52 -10.09 9.36 11.93
N LEU A 53 -9.81 10.24 10.98
CA LEU A 53 -10.78 10.61 9.94
C LEU A 53 -11.01 9.51 8.93
N ALA A 54 -9.94 8.84 8.51
CA ALA A 54 -10.05 7.66 7.67
C ALA A 54 -10.92 6.60 8.36
N GLU A 55 -10.76 6.44 9.68
CA GLU A 55 -11.57 5.57 10.52
C GLU A 55 -13.04 5.95 10.58
N GLN A 56 -13.33 7.22 10.85
CA GLN A 56 -14.69 7.71 11.01
C GLN A 56 -15.50 7.73 9.69
N HIS A 57 -14.84 8.01 8.56
CA HIS A 57 -15.49 8.18 7.27
C HIS A 57 -15.34 6.97 6.33
N ASP A 58 -14.74 5.90 6.82
CA ASP A 58 -14.44 4.69 6.08
C ASP A 58 -13.64 4.93 4.78
N LEU A 59 -12.55 5.70 4.90
CA LEU A 59 -11.73 6.14 3.77
C LEU A 59 -10.37 5.47 3.75
N SER A 60 -9.83 5.25 2.56
CA SER A 60 -8.44 4.82 2.41
C SER A 60 -7.48 5.94 2.82
N LEU A 61 -6.54 5.62 3.71
CA LEU A 61 -5.48 6.54 4.13
C LEU A 61 -4.54 6.86 2.96
N ASP A 62 -4.29 5.88 2.08
CA ASP A 62 -3.46 6.05 0.89
C ASP A 62 -4.09 7.05 -0.09
N TRP A 63 -5.41 6.95 -0.30
CA TRP A 63 -6.13 7.93 -1.11
C TRP A 63 -6.11 9.33 -0.46
N LEU A 64 -6.26 9.40 0.86
CA LEU A 64 -6.25 10.69 1.57
C LEU A 64 -4.89 11.39 1.43
N LEU A 65 -3.80 10.66 1.70
CA LEU A 65 -2.45 11.22 1.77
C LEU A 65 -1.77 11.31 0.40
N LEU A 66 -1.77 10.22 -0.37
CA LEU A 66 -1.10 10.13 -1.67
C LEU A 66 -2.03 10.56 -2.81
N GLY A 67 -3.33 10.33 -2.67
CA GLY A 67 -4.29 10.49 -3.78
C GLY A 67 -4.35 9.30 -4.69
N ASP A 68 -3.80 8.18 -4.24
CA ASP A 68 -3.69 6.96 -5.01
C ASP A 68 -4.70 5.93 -4.48
N GLY A 69 -5.22 5.09 -5.36
CA GLY A 69 -6.20 4.07 -5.03
C GLY A 69 -7.64 4.56 -4.86
N ASN A 70 -8.47 3.72 -4.21
CA ASN A 70 -9.91 3.94 -4.07
C ASN A 70 -10.24 4.82 -2.85
N GLN A 71 -11.25 5.70 -2.96
CA GLN A 71 -11.64 6.60 -1.87
C GLN A 71 -12.20 5.85 -0.65
N ALA A 72 -13.05 4.85 -0.89
CA ALA A 72 -13.62 4.03 0.18
C ALA A 72 -12.60 3.00 0.66
N ARG A 73 -12.61 2.72 1.97
CA ARG A 73 -11.97 1.51 2.50
C ARG A 73 -12.70 0.31 1.96
N THR A 74 -12.18 -0.24 0.87
CA THR A 74 -12.47 -1.62 0.55
C THR A 74 -11.87 -2.46 1.68
N PRO A 75 -12.64 -3.28 2.42
CA PRO A 75 -12.08 -4.13 3.44
C PRO A 75 -11.10 -5.09 2.77
N ALA A 76 -9.81 -4.82 2.97
CA ALA A 76 -8.68 -5.67 2.63
C ALA A 76 -8.84 -6.50 1.35
N ALA A 77 -8.96 -5.85 0.20
CA ALA A 77 -8.33 -6.41 -0.99
C ALA A 77 -6.89 -5.88 -0.98
N PRO A 78 -5.86 -6.75 -0.91
CA PRO A 78 -4.48 -6.29 -0.92
C PRO A 78 -4.24 -5.52 -2.21
N GLN A 79 -4.07 -4.21 -2.09
CA GLN A 79 -3.52 -3.37 -3.14
C GLN A 79 -2.03 -3.69 -3.24
N ALA A 80 -1.73 -4.79 -3.92
CA ALA A 80 -0.52 -4.92 -4.70
C ALA A 80 -0.96 -4.86 -6.16
N GLU A 81 -0.72 -3.72 -6.77
CA GLU A 81 -0.72 -3.57 -8.22
C GLU A 81 0.45 -4.39 -8.76
N THR A 82 0.20 -5.67 -8.91
CA THR A 82 0.87 -6.53 -9.87
C THR A 82 -0.26 -7.40 -10.39
N SER A 83 -0.26 -7.66 -11.68
CA SER A 83 -1.10 -8.67 -12.31
C SER A 83 -0.88 -10.04 -11.62
N MET A 84 -1.46 -10.24 -10.44
CA MET A 84 -1.54 -11.53 -9.77
C MET A 84 -2.71 -12.22 -10.45
N SER A 85 -2.35 -12.96 -11.49
CA SER A 85 -3.23 -13.87 -12.21
C SER A 85 -4.12 -14.59 -11.21
N GLY A 86 -5.43 -14.70 -11.44
CA GLY A 86 -6.38 -15.24 -10.46
C GLY A 86 -6.01 -16.61 -9.86
N TRP A 87 -5.11 -17.36 -10.49
CA TRP A 87 -4.52 -18.59 -9.95
C TRP A 87 -3.68 -18.37 -8.68
N GLU A 88 -3.06 -17.21 -8.48
CA GLU A 88 -2.25 -16.94 -7.27
C GLU A 88 -3.12 -16.80 -6.03
N ALA A 89 -4.26 -16.12 -6.16
CA ALA A 89 -5.25 -16.02 -5.08
C ALA A 89 -5.84 -17.38 -4.73
N ASP A 90 -6.17 -18.18 -5.75
CA ASP A 90 -6.69 -19.55 -5.58
C ASP A 90 -5.66 -20.48 -4.92
N LEU A 91 -4.39 -20.43 -5.36
CA LEU A 91 -3.30 -21.20 -4.77
C LEU A 91 -3.09 -20.86 -3.29
N LEU A 92 -3.20 -19.58 -2.90
CA LEU A 92 -3.07 -19.16 -1.51
C LEU A 92 -4.19 -19.71 -0.62
N VAL A 93 -5.41 -19.85 -1.15
CA VAL A 93 -6.51 -20.49 -0.44
C VAL A 93 -6.20 -21.97 -0.23
N GLN A 94 -5.81 -22.68 -1.28
CA GLN A 94 -5.47 -24.10 -1.20
C GLN A 94 -4.32 -24.37 -0.23
N LEU A 95 -3.26 -23.54 -0.24
CA LEU A 95 -2.13 -23.69 0.68
C LEU A 95 -2.54 -23.52 2.15
N LYS A 96 -3.52 -22.67 2.46
CA LYS A 96 -3.99 -22.47 3.84
C LYS A 96 -4.79 -23.66 4.39
N GLU A 97 -5.36 -24.49 3.53
CA GLU A 97 -6.15 -25.66 3.93
C GLU A 97 -5.29 -26.92 4.14
N LEU A 98 -4.04 -26.90 3.69
CA LEU A 98 -3.13 -28.04 3.79
C LEU A 98 -2.56 -28.23 5.20
N SER A 99 -2.20 -29.48 5.50
CA SER A 99 -1.50 -29.81 6.75
C SER A 99 -0.06 -29.28 6.73
N ASP A 100 0.54 -29.12 7.92
CA ASP A 100 1.94 -28.69 8.06
C ASP A 100 2.92 -29.61 7.33
N LEU A 101 2.63 -30.92 7.26
CA LEU A 101 3.48 -31.89 6.57
C LEU A 101 3.45 -31.70 5.04
N ASP A 102 2.27 -31.46 4.49
CA ASP A 102 2.09 -31.21 3.06
C ASP A 102 2.74 -29.88 2.66
N LEU A 103 2.59 -28.84 3.49
CA LEU A 103 3.24 -27.56 3.31
C LEU A 103 4.77 -27.68 3.33
N GLN A 104 5.35 -28.49 4.22
CA GLN A 104 6.79 -28.74 4.23
C GLN A 104 7.26 -29.44 2.95
N THR A 105 6.48 -30.38 2.43
CA THR A 105 6.77 -31.09 1.18
C THR A 105 6.72 -30.15 -0.03
N ILE A 106 5.70 -29.29 -0.09
CA ILE A 106 5.58 -28.27 -1.13
C ILE A 106 6.76 -27.29 -1.05
N ARG A 107 7.11 -26.84 0.17
CA ARG A 107 8.26 -25.95 0.38
C ARG A 107 9.56 -26.57 -0.11
N ALA A 108 9.80 -27.84 0.19
CA ALA A 108 10.99 -28.55 -0.28
C ALA A 108 11.04 -28.61 -1.82
N THR A 109 9.93 -28.97 -2.45
CA THR A 109 9.81 -29.00 -3.93
C THR A 109 10.12 -27.64 -4.56
N VAL A 110 9.60 -26.55 -3.99
CA VAL A 110 9.85 -25.18 -4.46
C VAL A 110 11.32 -24.81 -4.28
N GLN A 111 11.93 -25.15 -3.14
CA GLN A 111 13.35 -24.89 -2.88
C GLN A 111 14.26 -25.61 -3.87
N ASP A 112 13.95 -26.87 -4.18
CA ASP A 112 14.72 -27.65 -5.15
C ASP A 112 14.65 -27.04 -6.54
N LYS A 113 13.45 -26.65 -6.99
CA LYS A 113 13.26 -25.95 -8.27
C LYS A 113 14.09 -24.68 -8.34
N LEU A 114 14.04 -23.83 -7.31
CA LEU A 114 14.81 -22.59 -7.28
C LEU A 114 16.33 -22.83 -7.28
N ARG A 115 16.78 -23.86 -6.55
CA ARG A 115 18.20 -24.21 -6.50
C ARG A 115 18.73 -24.66 -7.85
N ILE A 116 17.95 -25.43 -8.61
CA ILE A 116 18.32 -25.86 -9.97
C ILE A 116 18.49 -24.64 -10.88
N TYR A 117 17.52 -23.73 -10.92
CA TYR A 117 17.62 -22.52 -11.75
C TYR A 117 18.85 -21.66 -11.40
N GLN A 118 19.18 -21.55 -10.11
CA GLN A 118 20.37 -20.83 -9.68
C GLN A 118 21.67 -21.50 -10.16
N LEU A 119 21.71 -22.84 -10.16
CA LEU A 119 22.87 -23.60 -10.65
C LEU A 119 23.02 -23.47 -12.16
N GLU A 120 21.92 -23.57 -12.91
CA GLU A 120 21.90 -23.39 -14.37
C GLU A 120 22.43 -21.99 -14.75
N ARG A 121 21.92 -20.94 -14.10
CA ARG A 121 22.43 -19.57 -14.31
C ARG A 121 23.93 -19.43 -14.01
N ARG A 122 24.41 -20.03 -12.91
CA ARG A 122 25.84 -20.00 -12.56
C ARG A 122 26.70 -20.75 -13.58
N LEU A 123 26.20 -21.86 -14.13
CA LEU A 123 26.89 -22.59 -15.19
C LEU A 123 26.98 -21.75 -16.47
N GLU A 124 25.89 -21.10 -16.87
CA GLU A 124 25.88 -20.17 -18.02
C GLU A 124 26.87 -19.02 -17.83
N GLU A 125 26.90 -18.41 -16.63
CA GLU A 125 27.84 -17.34 -16.29
C GLU A 125 29.29 -17.80 -16.40
N LEU A 126 29.62 -18.99 -15.87
CA LEU A 126 30.98 -19.56 -15.96
C LEU A 126 31.36 -19.94 -17.40
N ALA A 127 30.43 -20.49 -18.17
CA ALA A 127 30.64 -20.85 -19.57
C ALA A 127 30.78 -19.61 -20.48
N SER A 128 30.17 -18.48 -20.11
CA SER A 128 30.28 -17.20 -20.83
C SER A 128 31.58 -16.43 -20.54
N ARG A 129 32.36 -16.86 -19.54
CA ARG A 129 33.66 -16.28 -19.22
C ARG A 129 34.69 -16.86 -20.20
N PRO A 130 35.25 -16.08 -21.15
CA PRO A 130 36.30 -16.62 -22.01
C PRO A 130 37.48 -17.00 -21.13
N ASP A 131 38.01 -18.22 -21.33
CA ASP A 131 39.21 -18.73 -20.69
C ASP A 131 40.28 -17.64 -20.75
N SER A 132 40.57 -17.05 -19.59
CA SER A 132 41.64 -16.07 -19.44
C SER A 132 42.93 -16.87 -19.35
N HIS A 133 43.42 -17.29 -20.52
CA HIS A 133 44.71 -17.95 -20.69
C HIS A 133 45.83 -16.93 -20.89
#